data_AF-A0A382Q350-F1
#
_entry.id   AF-A0A382Q350-F1
#
_cell.length_a   1.000
_cell.length_b   1.000
_cell.length_c   1.000
_cell.angle_alpha   90.00
_cell.angle_beta   90.00
_cell.angle_gamma   90.00
#
_symmetry.space_group_name_H-M   'P 1'
#
loop_
_entity.id
_entity.type
_entity.pdbx_description
1 polymer ?
#
loop_
_entity_poly.entity_id
_entity_poly.type
_entity_poly.pdbx_seq_one_letter_code
_entity_poly.pdbx_strand_id
1 'polypeptide(L)' 'MSDEQIKGSCFCGAVEFEVNGEPTVMIYCHCKDCQAW' A
#
# COMPACT_ATOMS: atom_id res chain seq x y z
N MET A 1 15.35 -15.39 1.82
CA MET A 1 14.09 -14.80 1.34
C MET A 1 13.76 -13.76 2.38
N SER A 2 14.05 -12.51 2.08
CA SER A 2 14.01 -11.40 3.03
C SER A 2 12.56 -10.98 3.24
N ASP A 3 12.05 -11.12 4.45
CA ASP A 3 10.74 -10.58 4.85
C ASP A 3 10.77 -9.05 4.77
N GLU A 4 10.32 -8.49 3.64
CA GLU A 4 10.17 -7.04 3.48
C GLU A 4 8.92 -6.58 4.25
N GLN A 5 9.12 -5.64 5.17
CA GLN A 5 8.04 -5.06 5.98
C GLN A 5 7.63 -3.72 5.39
N ILE A 6 6.42 -3.69 4.83
CA ILE A 6 5.85 -2.51 4.19
C ILE A 6 4.92 -1.82 5.18
N LYS A 7 5.22 -0.55 5.49
CA LYS A 7 4.38 0.28 6.36
C LYS A 7 3.34 1.01 5.53
N GLY A 8 2.12 1.08 6.05
CA GLY A 8 1.03 1.83 5.47
C GLY A 8 0.19 2.52 6.54
N SER A 9 -0.60 3.50 6.11
CA SER A 9 -1.53 4.22 6.97
C SER A 9 -2.80 4.57 6.21
N CYS A 10 -3.89 4.79 6.95
CA CYS A 10 -5.14 5.30 6.39
C CYS A 10 -5.07 6.82 6.23
N PHE A 11 -5.73 7.35 5.19
CA PHE A 11 -5.83 8.79 4.94
C PHE A 11 -6.41 9.61 6.10
N CYS A 12 -7.20 8.99 6.99
CA CYS A 12 -7.73 9.69 8.18
C CYS A 12 -6.64 9.98 9.23
N GLY A 13 -5.44 9.40 9.12
CA GLY A 13 -4.32 9.58 10.04
C GLY A 13 -4.45 8.82 11.37
N ALA A 14 -5.59 8.18 11.64
CA ALA A 14 -5.83 7.48 12.90
C ALA A 14 -5.41 5.99 12.88
N VAL A 15 -5.05 5.46 11.71
CA VAL A 15 -4.79 4.03 11.51
C VAL A 15 -3.45 3.82 10.81
N GLU A 16 -2.60 2.98 11.40
CA GLU A 16 -1.33 2.53 10.87
C GLU A 16 -1.32 1.00 10.79
N PHE A 17 -0.64 0.44 9.79
CA PHE A 17 -0.53 -1.00 9.60
C PHE A 17 0.81 -1.39 8.96
N GLU A 18 1.16 -2.66 9.10
CA GLU A 18 2.38 -3.26 8.57
C GLU A 18 2.03 -4.55 7.82
N VAL A 19 2.59 -4.69 6.62
CA VAL A 19 2.40 -5.85 5.75
C VAL A 19 3.74 -6.55 5.58
N ASN A 20 3.77 -7.86 5.79
CA ASN A 20 4.96 -8.67 5.66
C ASN A 20 4.97 -9.40 4.33
N GLY A 21 6.13 -9.42 3.66
CA GLY A 21 6.37 -10.16 2.44
C GLY A 21 6.42 -9.29 1.19
N GLU A 22 6.88 -9.90 0.10
CA GLU A 22 7.05 -9.21 -1.17
C GLU A 22 5.70 -9.04 -1.90
N PRO A 23 5.41 -7.86 -2.46
CA PRO A 23 4.22 -7.67 -3.29
C PRO A 23 4.24 -8.60 -4.50
N THR A 24 3.15 -9.34 -4.71
CA THR A 24 3.01 -10.20 -5.90
C THR A 24 2.91 -9.37 -7.18
N VAL A 25 2.34 -8.17 -7.10
CA VAL A 25 2.21 -7.24 -8.23
C VAL A 25 2.13 -5.81 -7.72
N MET A 26 2.78 -4.90 -8.43
CA MET A 26 2.63 -3.45 -8.25
C MET A 26 2.13 -2.87 -9.57
N ILE A 27 0.95 -2.25 -9.56
CA ILE A 27 0.34 -1.67 -10.77
C ILE A 27 0.01 -0.20 -10.57
N TYR A 28 0.14 0.56 -11.66
CA TYR A 28 -0.45 1.88 -11.77
C TYR A 28 -1.87 1.76 -12.33
N CYS A 29 -2.86 2.11 -11.53
CA CYS A 29 -4.23 2.19 -11.99
C CYS A 29 -4.50 3.56 -12.62
N HIS A 30 -5.17 3.60 -13.78
CA HIS A 30 -5.48 4.84 -14.50
C HIS A 30 -6.93 5.31 -14.36
N CYS A 31 -7.74 4.68 -13.50
CA CYS A 31 -9.09 5.18 -13.26
C CYS A 31 -9.05 6.52 -12.50
N LYS A 32 -10.11 7.33 -12.65
CA LYS A 32 -10.19 8.66 -12.02
C LYS A 32 -10.15 8.58 -10.49
N ASP A 33 -10.74 7.55 -9.92
CA ASP A 33 -10.76 7.37 -8.47
C ASP A 33 -9.32 7.18 -7.97
N CYS A 34 -8.59 6.18 -8.48
CA CYS A 34 -7.21 5.93 -8.07
C CYS A 34 -6.23 7.07 -8.39
N GLN A 35 -6.53 7.93 -9.36
CA GLN A 35 -5.71 9.13 -9.63
C GLN A 35 -6.01 10.30 -8.68
N ALA A 36 -7.18 10.30 -8.04
CA ALA A 36 -7.60 11.35 -7.12
C ALA A 36 -7.13 11.12 -5.69
N TRP A 37 -6.61 9.92 -5.39
CA TRP A 37 -6.11 9.51 -4.07
C TRP A 37 -4.59 9.50 -4.01
#